data_AF-A0A1Y3P7E1-F1
#
_entry.id   AF-A0A1Y3P7E1-F1
#
_cell.length_a   1.000
_cell.length_b   1.000
_cell.length_c   1.000
_cell.angle_alpha   90.00
_cell.angle_beta   90.00
_cell.angle_gamma   90.00
#
_symmetry.space_group_name_H-M   'P 1'
#
loop_
_entity.id
_entity.type
_entity.pdbx_description
1 polymer ?
#
loop_
_entity_poly.entity_id
_entity_poly.type
_entity_poly.pdbx_seq_one_letter_code
_entity_poly.pdbx_strand_id
1 'polypeptide(L)'
;MTNIELFDTYTGKIFGSLYKTFPTPRDLGASEFIDYAKIRNSQQQAAFIKRVEFILSTAQWLADSGYIRTNGRYEDRDALKNVVLTAQGMLALKSLPKSLRKGPSIGESLSKFSKEESKEVFRGLVTEALGIGAKLIGPTLGVTS
;
A
#
# COMPACT_ATOMS: atom_id res chain seq x y z
N MET A 1 14.74 -6.22 8.87
CA MET A 1 13.87 -5.28 8.15
C MET A 1 13.71 -4.06 9.01
N THR A 2 13.98 -2.88 8.48
CA THR A 2 13.71 -1.60 9.14
C THR A 2 12.22 -1.25 9.05
N ASN A 3 11.78 -0.22 9.79
CA ASN A 3 10.40 0.28 9.67
C ASN A 3 10.11 0.80 8.25
N ILE A 4 11.07 1.46 7.60
CA ILE A 4 10.91 1.96 6.21
C ILE A 4 10.78 0.80 5.23
N GLU A 5 11.62 -0.23 5.33
CA GLU A 5 11.50 -1.41 4.46
C GLU A 5 10.16 -2.12 4.65
N LEU A 6 9.63 -2.11 5.88
CA LEU A 6 8.34 -2.70 6.18
C LEU A 6 7.18 -1.85 5.64
N PHE A 7 7.28 -0.54 5.77
CA PHE A 7 6.36 0.42 5.18
C PHE A 7 6.30 0.23 3.66
N ASP A 8 7.44 0.22 2.97
CA ASP A 8 7.50 0.01 1.52
C ASP A 8 6.85 -1.32 1.13
N THR A 9 7.12 -2.37 1.91
CA THR A 9 6.55 -3.70 1.69
C THR A 9 5.02 -3.67 1.71
N TYR A 10 4.42 -3.01 2.71
CA TYR A 10 2.98 -2.97 2.85
C TYR A 10 2.33 -1.98 1.90
N THR A 11 2.95 -0.84 1.64
CA THR A 11 2.50 0.12 0.63
C THR A 11 2.36 -0.54 -0.73
N GLY A 12 3.37 -1.28 -1.19
CA GLY A 12 3.29 -1.96 -2.49
C GLY A 12 2.21 -3.03 -2.54
N LYS A 13 2.01 -3.79 -1.45
CA LYS A 13 0.93 -4.79 -1.37
C LYS A 13 -0.46 -4.15 -1.38
N ILE A 14 -0.64 -3.06 -0.63
CA ILE A 14 -1.90 -2.31 -0.57
C ILE A 14 -2.20 -1.73 -1.96
N PHE A 15 -1.24 -1.04 -2.57
CA PHE A 15 -1.39 -0.49 -3.92
C PHE A 15 -1.68 -1.56 -4.96
N GLY A 16 -0.95 -2.68 -4.96
CA GLY A 16 -1.22 -3.80 -5.87
C GLY A 16 -2.63 -4.38 -5.69
N SER A 17 -3.11 -4.50 -4.44
CA SER A 17 -4.46 -4.98 -4.14
C SER A 17 -5.56 -4.01 -4.60
N LEU A 18 -5.39 -2.72 -4.32
CA LEU A 18 -6.36 -1.69 -4.71
C LEU A 18 -6.37 -1.44 -6.22
N TYR A 19 -5.22 -1.54 -6.89
CA TYR A 19 -5.13 -1.42 -8.34
C TYR A 19 -5.96 -2.49 -9.06
N LYS A 20 -5.99 -3.73 -8.54
CA LYS A 20 -6.80 -4.83 -9.10
C LYS A 20 -8.31 -4.63 -8.95
N THR A 21 -8.73 -3.84 -7.96
CA THR A 21 -10.14 -3.73 -7.56
C THR A 21 -10.75 -2.38 -7.91
N PHE A 22 -9.92 -1.41 -8.30
CA PHE A 22 -10.37 -0.12 -8.79
C PHE A 22 -11.35 -0.26 -9.97
N PRO A 23 -12.44 0.53 -10.03
CA PRO A 23 -12.81 1.64 -9.14
C PRO A 23 -13.64 1.24 -7.91
N THR A 24 -13.86 -0.06 -7.68
CA THR A 24 -14.75 -0.53 -6.62
C THR A 24 -14.07 -0.43 -5.25
N PRO A 25 -14.64 0.34 -4.29
CA PRO A 25 -14.13 0.35 -2.92
C PRO A 25 -14.23 -1.03 -2.28
N ARG A 26 -13.28 -1.36 -1.42
CA ARG A 26 -13.26 -2.63 -0.70
C ARG A 26 -12.75 -2.49 0.72
N ASP A 27 -13.14 -3.40 1.58
CA ASP A 27 -12.52 -3.50 2.89
C ASP A 27 -11.09 -4.05 2.76
N LEU A 28 -10.21 -3.52 3.58
CA LEU A 28 -8.79 -3.88 3.62
C LEU A 28 -8.48 -4.45 5.00
N GLY A 29 -8.39 -5.78 5.07
CA GLY A 29 -8.11 -6.51 6.30
C GLY A 29 -6.64 -6.87 6.45
N ALA A 30 -6.11 -6.82 7.67
CA ALA A 30 -4.71 -7.23 7.92
C ALA A 30 -4.41 -8.70 7.55
N SER A 31 -5.44 -9.55 7.53
CA SER A 31 -5.40 -10.95 7.09
C SER A 31 -4.98 -11.17 5.64
N GLU A 32 -5.13 -10.17 4.79
CA GLU A 32 -4.69 -10.28 3.41
C GLU A 32 -3.15 -10.26 3.29
N PHE A 33 -2.48 -9.73 4.30
CA PHE A 33 -1.04 -9.47 4.25
C PHE A 33 -0.23 -10.26 5.28
N ILE A 34 -0.90 -10.91 6.24
CA ILE A 34 -0.30 -11.75 7.26
C ILE A 34 -1.00 -13.11 7.33
N ASP A 35 -0.20 -14.15 7.44
CA ASP A 35 -0.67 -15.53 7.64
C ASP A 35 -0.86 -15.82 9.13
N TYR A 36 -2.12 -15.81 9.58
CA TYR A 36 -2.52 -16.12 10.96
C TYR A 36 -2.19 -17.56 11.39
N ALA A 37 -2.08 -18.50 10.45
CA ALA A 37 -1.81 -19.91 10.77
C ALA A 37 -0.39 -20.13 11.34
N LYS A 38 0.46 -19.10 11.33
CA LYS A 38 1.83 -19.15 11.87
C LYS A 38 1.93 -18.80 13.35
N ILE A 39 0.82 -18.44 14.00
CA ILE A 39 0.80 -18.14 15.43
C ILE A 39 0.76 -19.47 16.21
N ARG A 40 1.82 -19.77 16.97
CA ARG A 40 1.95 -21.01 17.77
C ARG A 40 2.16 -20.75 19.26
N ASN A 41 2.42 -19.51 19.66
CA ASN A 41 2.63 -19.11 21.05
C ASN A 41 2.31 -17.63 21.29
N SER A 42 2.29 -17.23 22.56
CA SER A 42 1.97 -15.87 23.01
C SER A 42 2.94 -14.80 22.50
N GLN A 43 4.23 -15.10 22.38
CA GLN A 43 5.22 -14.17 21.84
C GLN A 43 4.96 -13.89 20.35
N GLN A 44 4.64 -14.92 19.58
CA GLN A 44 4.26 -14.79 18.18
C GLN A 44 2.95 -14.04 18.02
N GLN A 45 2.01 -14.22 18.94
CA GLN A 45 0.76 -13.46 18.97
C GLN A 45 1.00 -11.96 19.23
N ALA A 46 1.86 -11.61 20.19
CA ALA A 46 2.21 -10.21 20.43
C ALA A 46 2.91 -9.55 19.22
N ALA A 47 3.83 -10.28 18.57
CA ALA A 47 4.46 -9.82 17.34
C ALA A 47 3.46 -9.65 16.19
N PHE A 48 2.45 -10.53 16.14
CA PHE A 48 1.37 -10.48 15.18
C PHE A 48 0.50 -9.22 15.34
N ILE A 49 0.06 -8.93 16.56
CA ILE A 49 -0.75 -7.73 16.87
C ILE A 49 0.00 -6.45 16.44
N LYS A 50 1.30 -6.36 16.78
CA LYS A 50 2.14 -5.23 16.33
C LYS A 50 2.21 -5.12 14.81
N ARG A 51 2.20 -6.26 14.10
CA ARG A 51 2.22 -6.31 12.64
C ARG A 51 0.92 -5.83 12.03
N VAL A 52 -0.21 -6.22 12.61
CA VAL A 52 -1.55 -5.75 12.22
C VAL A 52 -1.62 -4.23 12.33
N GLU A 53 -1.28 -3.69 13.51
CA GLU A 53 -1.31 -2.24 13.74
C GLU A 53 -0.40 -1.49 12.77
N PHE A 54 0.77 -2.04 12.43
CA PHE A 54 1.66 -1.44 11.44
C PHE A 54 1.03 -1.37 10.04
N ILE A 55 0.33 -2.42 9.59
CA ILE A 55 -0.35 -2.43 8.28
C ILE A 55 -1.45 -1.38 8.24
N LEU A 56 -2.29 -1.34 9.28
CA LEU A 56 -3.40 -0.40 9.36
C LEU A 56 -2.88 1.04 9.45
N SER A 57 -1.79 1.27 10.19
CA SER A 57 -1.12 2.57 10.26
C SER A 57 -0.53 2.98 8.90
N THR A 58 0.05 2.03 8.15
CA THR A 58 0.55 2.27 6.79
C THR A 58 -0.59 2.68 5.86
N ALA A 59 -1.69 1.93 5.87
CA ALA A 59 -2.85 2.24 5.04
C ALA A 59 -3.52 3.57 5.43
N GLN A 60 -3.62 3.87 6.73
CA GLN A 60 -4.12 5.15 7.22
C GLN A 60 -3.21 6.30 6.78
N TRP A 61 -1.89 6.16 6.89
CA TRP A 61 -0.95 7.17 6.40
C TRP A 61 -1.10 7.44 4.90
N LEU A 62 -1.31 6.39 4.09
CA LEU A 62 -1.58 6.53 2.66
C LEU A 62 -2.89 7.29 2.40
N ALA A 63 -3.90 7.12 3.26
CA ALA A 63 -5.16 7.84 3.17
C ALA A 63 -4.98 9.32 3.53
N ASP A 64 -4.35 9.59 4.67
CA ASP A 64 -4.07 10.94 5.16
C ASP A 64 -3.18 11.71 4.18
N SER A 65 -2.27 11.00 3.49
CA SER A 65 -1.41 11.55 2.46
C SER A 65 -2.07 11.67 1.09
N GLY A 66 -3.34 11.28 0.93
CA GLY A 66 -4.13 11.48 -0.29
C GLY A 66 -3.96 10.45 -1.42
N TYR A 67 -3.28 9.32 -1.19
CA TYR A 67 -3.12 8.25 -2.19
C TYR A 67 -4.36 7.36 -2.29
N ILE A 68 -5.02 7.14 -1.16
CA ILE A 68 -6.24 6.32 -1.06
C ILE A 68 -7.31 7.10 -0.30
N ARG A 69 -8.57 6.69 -0.44
CA ARG A 69 -9.68 7.15 0.40
C ARG A 69 -10.20 5.96 1.19
N THR A 70 -10.64 6.21 2.41
CA THR A 70 -11.23 5.22 3.32
C THR A 70 -12.37 5.87 4.10
N ASN A 71 -13.33 5.05 4.56
CA ASN A 71 -14.38 5.45 5.49
C ASN A 71 -13.98 5.20 6.96
N GLY A 72 -12.68 5.09 7.23
CA GLY A 72 -12.10 4.90 8.56
C GLY A 72 -11.88 3.42 8.91
N ARG A 73 -11.60 3.16 10.19
CA ARG A 73 -11.35 1.81 10.73
C ARG A 73 -12.66 1.16 11.21
N TYR A 74 -12.71 -0.16 11.17
CA TYR A 74 -13.67 -0.92 11.97
C TYR A 74 -13.31 -0.84 13.45
N GLU A 75 -14.31 -0.73 14.32
CA GLU A 75 -14.11 -0.73 15.78
C GLU A 75 -13.94 -2.15 16.32
N ASP A 76 -14.59 -3.12 15.66
CA ASP A 76 -14.67 -4.53 16.04
C ASP A 76 -13.70 -5.42 15.25
N ARG A 77 -12.93 -4.87 14.31
CA ARG A 77 -12.08 -5.65 13.39
C ARG A 77 -10.78 -4.94 13.01
N ASP A 78 -9.78 -5.75 12.69
CA ASP A 78 -8.47 -5.31 12.19
C ASP A 78 -8.50 -4.98 10.69
N ALA A 79 -9.36 -4.02 10.32
CA ALA A 79 -9.60 -3.64 8.93
C ALA A 79 -9.99 -2.16 8.76
N LEU A 80 -9.73 -1.63 7.55
CA LEU A 80 -10.23 -0.34 7.06
C LEU A 80 -11.45 -0.54 6.15
N LYS A 81 -12.38 0.42 6.19
CA LYS A 81 -13.68 0.42 5.48
C LYS A 81 -13.58 1.08 4.12
N ASN A 82 -14.16 0.47 3.08
CA ASN A 82 -14.37 1.11 1.76
C ASN A 82 -13.12 1.80 1.20
N VAL A 83 -11.98 1.10 1.25
CA VAL A 83 -10.70 1.60 0.75
C VAL A 83 -10.67 1.58 -0.78
N VAL A 84 -10.28 2.70 -1.39
CA VAL A 84 -10.15 2.86 -2.86
C VAL A 84 -9.03 3.85 -3.20
N LEU A 85 -8.41 3.72 -4.37
CA LEU A 85 -7.43 4.70 -4.86
C LEU A 85 -8.10 6.06 -5.12
N THR A 86 -7.38 7.14 -4.80
CA THR A 86 -7.74 8.48 -5.30
C THR A 86 -7.34 8.64 -6.77
N ALA A 87 -7.76 9.74 -7.41
CA ALA A 87 -7.31 10.05 -8.76
C ALA A 87 -5.77 10.17 -8.84
N GLN A 88 -5.17 10.83 -7.86
CA GLN A 88 -3.73 11.03 -7.74
C GLN A 88 -3.00 9.70 -7.49
N GLY A 89 -3.52 8.86 -6.58
CA GLY A 89 -2.99 7.52 -6.36
C GLY A 89 -3.07 6.64 -7.61
N MET A 90 -4.17 6.70 -8.34
CA MET A 90 -4.35 5.95 -9.58
C MET A 90 -3.41 6.43 -10.70
N LEU A 91 -3.21 7.74 -10.84
CA LEU A 91 -2.27 8.30 -11.81
C LEU A 91 -0.81 7.93 -11.48
N ALA A 92 -0.45 7.93 -10.20
CA ALA A 92 0.86 7.46 -9.75
C ALA A 92 1.09 6.00 -10.13
N LEU A 93 0.08 5.14 -9.95
CA LEU A 93 0.18 3.71 -10.30
C LEU A 93 0.09 3.44 -11.80
N LYS A 94 -0.60 4.27 -12.58
CA LYS A 94 -0.63 4.15 -14.06
C LYS A 94 0.65 4.60 -14.74
N SER A 95 1.55 5.27 -14.01
CA SER A 95 2.82 5.70 -14.55
C SER A 95 3.72 4.51 -14.89
N LEU A 96 4.53 4.66 -15.94
CA LEU A 96 5.55 3.67 -16.28
C LEU A 96 6.74 3.83 -15.32
N PRO A 97 7.38 2.73 -14.90
CA PRO A 97 8.62 2.82 -14.15
C PRO A 97 9.69 3.58 -14.96
N LYS A 98 10.44 4.48 -14.34
CA LYS A 98 11.51 5.27 -15.00
C LYS A 98 12.52 4.45 -15.77
N SER A 99 12.76 3.20 -15.34
CA SER A 99 13.66 2.25 -15.98
C SER A 99 13.09 1.62 -17.27
N LEU A 100 11.78 1.75 -17.53
CA LEU A 100 11.08 1.09 -18.62
C LEU A 100 10.32 2.11 -19.48
N ARG A 101 10.80 2.34 -20.72
CA ARG A 101 10.11 3.18 -21.72
C ARG A 101 8.88 2.51 -22.33
N LYS A 102 8.79 1.18 -22.23
CA LYS A 102 7.66 0.32 -22.63
C LYS A 102 7.60 -0.85 -21.64
N GLY A 103 6.41 -1.22 -21.20
CA GLY A 103 6.21 -2.29 -20.22
C GLY A 103 4.96 -2.08 -19.38
N PRO A 104 4.71 -2.95 -18.37
CA PRO A 104 3.62 -2.76 -17.44
C PRO A 104 3.81 -1.47 -16.62
N SER A 105 2.70 -0.82 -16.28
CA SER A 105 2.66 0.27 -15.32
C SER A 105 3.13 -0.18 -13.93
N ILE A 106 3.43 0.79 -13.05
CA ILE A 106 3.82 0.50 -11.67
C ILE A 106 2.73 -0.33 -10.96
N GLY A 107 1.46 0.04 -11.13
CA GLY A 107 0.32 -0.66 -10.56
C GLY A 107 0.20 -2.11 -11.05
N GLU A 108 0.34 -2.35 -12.35
CA GLU A 108 0.33 -3.70 -12.92
C GLU A 108 1.48 -4.54 -12.34
N SER A 109 2.67 -3.95 -12.23
CA SER A 109 3.85 -4.62 -11.68
C SER A 109 3.65 -4.98 -10.20
N LEU A 110 3.21 -4.03 -9.38
CA LEU A 110 2.91 -4.26 -7.95
C LEU A 110 1.78 -5.28 -7.76
N SER A 111 0.80 -5.30 -8.66
CA SER A 111 -0.32 -6.24 -8.61
C SER A 111 0.11 -7.69 -8.89
N LYS A 112 1.14 -7.87 -9.71
CA LYS A 112 1.67 -9.18 -10.12
C LYS A 112 2.84 -9.63 -9.26
N PHE A 113 3.41 -8.74 -8.45
CA PHE A 113 4.59 -9.01 -7.65
C PHE A 113 4.44 -10.28 -6.82
N SER A 114 5.34 -11.23 -7.05
CA SER A 114 5.41 -12.51 -6.34
C SER A 114 6.60 -12.52 -5.36
N LYS A 115 6.60 -13.44 -4.39
CA LYS A 115 7.69 -13.55 -3.41
C LYS A 115 9.05 -13.93 -4.03
N GLU A 116 9.06 -14.40 -5.27
CA GLU A 116 10.27 -14.84 -6.00
C GLU A 116 10.93 -13.70 -6.78
N GLU A 117 10.24 -12.58 -6.97
CA GLU A 117 10.78 -11.39 -7.65
C GLU A 117 11.73 -10.58 -6.73
N SER A 118 12.65 -9.82 -7.35
CA SER A 118 13.64 -9.02 -6.61
C SER A 118 12.98 -7.99 -5.70
N LYS A 119 13.19 -8.14 -4.38
CA LYS A 119 12.76 -7.19 -3.34
C LYS A 119 13.28 -5.77 -3.58
N GLU A 120 14.38 -5.62 -4.30
CA GLU A 120 14.93 -4.31 -4.66
C GLU A 120 14.09 -3.63 -5.74
N VAL A 121 13.71 -4.36 -6.79
CA VAL A 121 12.81 -3.86 -7.84
C VAL A 121 11.48 -3.45 -7.24
N PHE A 122 10.92 -4.27 -6.34
CA PHE A 122 9.67 -3.93 -5.63
C PHE A 122 9.74 -2.60 -4.89
N ARG A 123 10.79 -2.41 -4.09
CA ARG A 123 10.99 -1.18 -3.31
C ARG A 123 11.21 0.03 -4.20
N GLY A 124 11.92 -0.16 -5.33
CA GLY A 124 12.07 0.87 -6.35
C GLY A 124 10.72 1.33 -6.90
N LEU A 125 9.83 0.39 -7.25
CA LEU A 125 8.48 0.70 -7.74
C LEU A 125 7.63 1.43 -6.70
N VAL A 126 7.71 1.03 -5.43
CA VAL A 126 6.98 1.70 -4.34
C VAL A 126 7.48 3.12 -4.13
N THR A 127 8.80 3.31 -4.06
CA THR A 127 9.42 4.63 -3.93
C THR A 127 9.01 5.54 -5.09
N GLU A 128 8.96 5.00 -6.30
CA GLU A 128 8.56 5.74 -7.49
C GLU A 128 7.08 6.14 -7.45
N ALA A 129 6.18 5.22 -7.09
CA ALA A 129 4.76 5.53 -6.92
C ALA A 129 4.53 6.65 -5.89
N LEU A 130 5.20 6.58 -4.74
CA LEU A 130 5.15 7.62 -3.72
C LEU A 130 5.72 8.94 -4.23
N GLY A 131 6.86 8.92 -4.92
CA GLY A 131 7.45 10.13 -5.49
C GLY A 131 6.56 10.82 -6.53
N ILE A 132 5.86 10.05 -7.37
CA ILE A 132 4.92 10.59 -8.36
C ILE A 132 3.67 11.11 -7.68
N GLY A 133 3.06 10.33 -6.78
CA GLY A 133 1.86 10.74 -6.07
C GLY A 133 2.08 11.99 -5.23
N ALA A 134 3.21 12.12 -4.54
CA ALA A 134 3.54 13.32 -3.76
C ALA A 134 3.51 14.60 -4.62
N LYS A 135 4.01 14.54 -5.87
CA LYS A 135 3.96 15.67 -6.81
C LYS A 135 2.56 16.01 -7.28
N LEU A 136 1.70 15.00 -7.42
CA LEU A 136 0.30 15.18 -7.83
C LEU A 136 -0.57 15.68 -6.68
N ILE A 137 -0.25 15.29 -5.44
CA ILE A 137 -1.04 15.59 -4.25
C ILE A 137 -0.64 16.94 -3.63
N GLY A 138 0.64 17.30 -3.64
CA GLY A 138 1.16 18.55 -3.05
C GLY A 138 0.36 19.82 -3.42
N PRO A 139 0.07 20.06 -4.71
CA PRO A 139 -0.74 21.20 -5.14
C PRO A 139 -2.19 21.18 -4.63
N THR A 140 -2.73 19.99 -4.34
CA THR A 140 -4.11 19.80 -3.87
C THR A 140 -4.25 20.09 -2.37
N LEU A 141 -3.17 19.94 -1.59
CA LEU A 141 -3.14 20.18 -0.15
C LEU A 141 -2.68 21.60 0.24
N GLY A 142 -2.51 22.51 -0.73
CA GLY A 142 -2.05 23.88 -0.46
C GLY A 142 -0.56 23.97 -0.11
N VAL A 143 0.21 22.89 -0.33
CA VAL A 143 1.68 22.92 -0.19
C VAL A 143 2.24 23.47 -1.49
N THR A 144 2.13 24.78 -1.68
CA THR A 144 2.87 25.51 -2.71
C THR A 144 4.34 25.55 -2.29
N SER A 145 5.22 24.98 -3.13
CA SER A 145 6.65 25.33 -3.10
C SER A 145 6.85 26.80 -3.47
#